data_AF-A0A800MCE6-F1
#
_entry.id   AF-A0A800MCE6-F1
#
_cell.length_a   1.000
_cell.length_b   1.000
_cell.length_c   1.000
_cell.angle_alpha   90.00
_cell.angle_beta   90.00
_cell.angle_gamma   90.00
#
_symmetry.space_group_name_H-M   'P 1'
#
loop_
_entity.id
_entity.type
_entity.pdbx_description
1 polymer ?
#
loop_
_entity_poly.entity_id
_entity_poly.type
_entity_poly.pdbx_seq_one_letter_code
_entity_poly.pdbx_strand_id
1 'polypeptide(L)'
;MVTPSQFRPLGLLIVSMSLAVIFITQKADAQLIVEMKLPKTHYLSYESMVANVTVYNRAGNDLILGGPKGKGWMTFNVYRDGQLLSPRSIGGKFETMLLKSGRSITKKIDLNKLYPVSDYGSYAINASVYFPPQRTYFSSKKIRVNVADARAFWKQSFGVSQGRDKLASFRQFSLHEHRGNSSNSALYVRLRETKGTKVYCTFSLGRFINVRKPQATIDSQSRLNVMHMISPRLYSHARVSSEGTFLGNYYYRETADTRPSLVIDSAGIVKVVGGIAYDPTKPPEQKEKPRSASELPPGLISN
;
A
#
# COMPACT_ATOMS: atom_id res chain seq x y z
N MET A 1 36.65 -73.69 -53.95
CA MET A 1 37.36 -73.47 -52.69
C MET A 1 37.32 -71.98 -52.34
N VAL A 2 36.24 -71.51 -51.73
CA VAL A 2 36.07 -70.15 -51.17
C VAL A 2 35.11 -70.27 -49.95
N THR A 3 35.35 -69.42 -48.94
CA THR A 3 34.71 -69.32 -47.61
C THR A 3 33.57 -68.26 -47.58
N PRO A 4 33.05 -67.76 -46.43
CA PRO A 4 32.54 -68.42 -45.19
C PRO A 4 31.13 -67.93 -44.75
N SER A 5 30.55 -68.52 -43.70
CA SER A 5 29.33 -68.03 -43.00
C SER A 5 29.19 -68.75 -41.62
N GLN A 6 28.55 -68.27 -40.53
CA GLN A 6 28.09 -66.95 -40.07
C GLN A 6 28.33 -66.81 -38.54
N PHE A 7 28.03 -65.65 -37.92
CA PHE A 7 28.02 -65.43 -36.46
C PHE A 7 26.62 -65.54 -35.82
N ARG A 8 26.56 -65.67 -34.48
CA ARG A 8 25.32 -65.88 -33.68
C ARG A 8 24.57 -64.59 -33.30
N PRO A 9 23.27 -64.67 -32.91
CA PRO A 9 22.41 -63.51 -32.62
C PRO A 9 22.19 -63.24 -31.13
N LEU A 10 21.96 -61.96 -30.76
CA LEU A 10 20.90 -61.55 -29.82
C LEU A 10 20.71 -60.02 -29.86
N GLY A 11 19.49 -59.54 -30.07
CA GLY A 11 19.19 -58.10 -30.15
C GLY A 11 17.68 -57.84 -30.19
N LEU A 12 17.10 -57.65 -29.01
CA LEU A 12 15.65 -57.49 -28.83
C LEU A 12 15.25 -56.01 -28.94
N LEU A 13 14.46 -55.63 -29.96
CA LEU A 13 13.73 -54.35 -30.01
C LEU A 13 12.66 -54.39 -31.10
N ILE A 14 11.41 -54.67 -30.73
CA ILE A 14 10.24 -54.59 -31.62
C ILE A 14 9.45 -53.31 -31.32
N VAL A 15 8.95 -52.73 -32.41
CA VAL A 15 8.30 -51.42 -32.51
C VAL A 15 6.85 -51.43 -32.00
N SER A 16 6.32 -50.23 -31.72
CA SER A 16 4.91 -49.87 -31.57
C SER A 16 4.36 -49.80 -30.14
N MET A 17 4.59 -48.67 -29.49
CA MET A 17 3.71 -48.17 -28.43
C MET A 17 3.12 -46.84 -28.90
N SER A 18 1.85 -46.87 -29.31
CA SER A 18 1.13 -45.72 -29.88
C SER A 18 1.08 -44.56 -28.89
N LEU A 19 1.89 -43.53 -29.16
CA LEU A 19 1.99 -42.35 -28.31
C LEU A 19 0.73 -41.49 -28.47
N ALA A 20 -0.27 -41.74 -27.63
CA ALA A 20 -1.46 -40.92 -27.51
C ALA A 20 -1.09 -39.54 -26.92
N VAL A 21 -0.59 -38.65 -27.78
CA VAL A 21 -0.35 -37.24 -27.44
C VAL A 21 -1.71 -36.57 -27.22
N ILE A 22 -2.18 -36.62 -25.97
CA ILE A 22 -3.31 -35.82 -25.51
C ILE A 22 -2.86 -34.36 -25.58
N PHE A 23 -3.16 -33.70 -26.70
CA PHE A 23 -3.08 -32.26 -26.81
C PHE A 23 -4.10 -31.65 -25.84
N ILE A 24 -3.62 -31.31 -24.63
CA ILE A 24 -4.36 -30.50 -23.66
C ILE A 24 -4.50 -29.10 -24.26
N THR A 25 -5.53 -28.94 -25.10
CA THR A 25 -5.94 -27.64 -25.64
C THR A 25 -6.49 -26.80 -24.49
N GLN A 26 -5.62 -26.03 -23.84
CA GLN A 26 -6.03 -25.04 -22.86
C GLN A 26 -6.83 -23.94 -23.57
N LYS A 27 -8.16 -24.09 -23.64
CA LYS A 27 -9.07 -23.06 -24.13
C LYS A 27 -9.08 -21.87 -23.17
N ALA A 28 -8.15 -20.94 -23.40
CA ALA A 28 -7.98 -19.72 -22.62
C ALA A 28 -8.76 -18.52 -23.20
N ASP A 29 -10.00 -18.74 -23.67
CA ASP A 29 -10.87 -17.71 -24.25
C ASP A 29 -11.56 -16.85 -23.17
N ALA A 30 -10.76 -16.23 -22.32
CA ALA A 30 -11.22 -15.17 -21.43
C ALA A 30 -11.40 -13.87 -22.24
N GLN A 31 -12.56 -13.75 -22.92
CA GLN A 31 -12.98 -12.56 -23.69
C GLN A 31 -12.94 -11.27 -22.85
N LEU A 32 -13.11 -11.39 -21.53
CA LEU A 32 -12.88 -10.33 -20.57
C LEU A 32 -11.97 -10.84 -19.45
N ILE A 33 -10.86 -10.14 -19.18
CA ILE A 33 -9.98 -10.45 -18.04
C ILE A 33 -10.12 -9.34 -17.00
N VAL A 34 -10.35 -9.73 -15.75
CA VAL A 34 -10.43 -8.83 -14.60
C VAL A 34 -9.28 -9.13 -13.65
N GLU A 35 -8.37 -8.18 -13.49
CA GLU A 35 -7.33 -8.20 -12.47
C GLU A 35 -7.67 -7.23 -11.34
N MET A 36 -7.35 -7.60 -10.10
CA MET A 36 -7.39 -6.70 -8.95
C MET A 36 -6.06 -6.79 -8.22
N LYS A 37 -5.52 -5.65 -7.80
CA LYS A 37 -4.30 -5.53 -7.00
C LYS A 37 -4.55 -4.58 -5.83
N LEU A 38 -4.13 -4.99 -4.64
CA LEU A 38 -4.07 -4.16 -3.44
C LEU A 38 -2.61 -3.89 -3.09
N PRO A 39 -2.25 -2.69 -2.57
CA PRO A 39 -0.86 -2.35 -2.25
C PRO A 39 -0.30 -3.16 -1.07
N LYS A 40 -1.19 -3.67 -0.21
CA LYS A 40 -0.85 -4.54 0.93
C LYS A 40 -2.04 -5.43 1.31
N THR A 41 -1.81 -6.34 2.26
CA THR A 41 -2.77 -7.34 2.75
C THR A 41 -2.98 -7.28 4.28
N HIS A 42 -2.26 -6.42 5.00
CA HIS A 42 -2.46 -6.11 6.41
C HIS A 42 -2.70 -4.61 6.57
N TYR A 43 -3.88 -4.24 7.07
CA TYR A 43 -4.31 -2.86 7.27
C TYR A 43 -4.60 -2.60 8.76
N LEU A 44 -4.37 -1.36 9.17
CA LEU A 44 -4.90 -0.87 10.43
C LEU A 44 -6.38 -0.50 10.24
N SER A 45 -7.21 -0.68 11.26
CA SER A 45 -8.63 -0.30 11.24
C SER A 45 -8.79 1.16 10.81
N TYR A 46 -9.80 1.45 9.99
CA TYR A 46 -10.05 2.73 9.32
C TYR A 46 -8.97 3.24 8.34
N GLU A 47 -7.94 2.45 8.01
CA GLU A 47 -7.00 2.78 6.94
C GLU A 47 -7.65 2.60 5.56
N SER A 48 -7.35 3.49 4.60
CA SER A 48 -7.93 3.43 3.25
C SER A 48 -7.40 2.23 2.45
N MET A 49 -8.31 1.36 2.02
CA MET A 49 -8.02 0.17 1.24
C MET A 49 -8.27 0.44 -0.25
N VAL A 50 -7.28 1.02 -0.93
CA VAL A 50 -7.39 1.39 -2.35
C VAL A 50 -7.02 0.22 -3.26
N ALA A 51 -8.03 -0.35 -3.94
CA ALA A 51 -7.87 -1.37 -4.96
C ALA A 51 -7.60 -0.75 -6.35
N ASN A 52 -6.61 -1.28 -7.06
CA ASN A 52 -6.44 -1.07 -8.49
C ASN A 52 -7.13 -2.23 -9.21
N VAL A 53 -8.22 -1.97 -9.94
CA VAL A 53 -8.90 -2.98 -10.76
C VAL A 53 -8.62 -2.68 -12.23
N THR A 54 -8.07 -3.65 -12.95
CA THR A 54 -7.78 -3.56 -14.38
C THR A 54 -8.67 -4.53 -15.14
N VAL A 55 -9.35 -4.04 -16.17
CA VAL A 55 -10.22 -4.84 -17.05
C VAL A 55 -9.65 -4.80 -18.46
N TYR A 56 -9.40 -5.95 -19.06
CA TYR A 56 -8.89 -6.10 -20.42
C TYR A 56 -9.97 -6.68 -21.32
N ASN A 57 -10.29 -6.00 -22.43
CA ASN A 57 -11.13 -6.54 -23.48
C ASN A 57 -10.29 -7.39 -24.44
N ARG A 58 -10.59 -8.69 -24.49
CA ARG A 58 -10.03 -9.68 -25.42
C ARG A 58 -11.12 -10.33 -26.29
N ALA A 59 -12.29 -9.71 -26.41
CA ALA A 59 -13.46 -10.24 -27.11
C ALA A 59 -13.42 -10.07 -28.64
N GLY A 60 -12.30 -9.59 -29.21
CA GLY A 60 -12.15 -9.24 -30.63
C GLY A 60 -12.89 -7.97 -31.07
N ASN A 61 -13.98 -7.61 -30.40
CA ASN A 61 -14.84 -6.47 -30.70
C ASN A 61 -14.88 -5.43 -29.58
N ASP A 62 -15.34 -4.23 -29.90
CA ASP A 62 -15.60 -3.17 -28.92
C ASP A 62 -16.73 -3.58 -27.94
N LEU A 63 -16.55 -3.25 -26.66
CA LEU A 63 -17.44 -3.68 -25.58
C LEU A 63 -18.04 -2.48 -24.85
N ILE A 64 -19.37 -2.40 -24.81
CA ILE A 64 -20.07 -1.48 -23.90
C ILE A 64 -20.15 -2.16 -22.53
N LEU A 65 -19.39 -1.65 -21.56
CA LEU A 65 -19.46 -2.06 -20.16
C LEU A 65 -20.62 -1.32 -19.49
N GLY A 66 -21.76 -1.97 -19.31
CA GLY A 66 -22.91 -1.47 -18.52
C GLY A 66 -23.56 -2.61 -17.74
N GLY A 67 -23.97 -2.38 -16.50
CA GLY A 67 -24.54 -3.43 -15.64
C GLY A 67 -26.03 -3.71 -15.92
N PRO A 68 -26.57 -4.84 -15.44
CA PRO A 68 -27.95 -5.21 -15.68
C PRO A 68 -28.92 -4.23 -15.01
N LYS A 69 -30.02 -3.89 -15.72
CA LYS A 69 -31.05 -2.94 -15.26
C LYS A 69 -30.50 -1.57 -14.85
N GLY A 70 -29.54 -1.04 -15.62
CA GLY A 70 -28.94 0.29 -15.37
C GLY A 70 -27.99 0.36 -14.17
N LYS A 71 -27.63 -0.79 -13.57
CA LYS A 71 -26.59 -0.85 -12.53
C LYS A 71 -25.21 -0.58 -13.12
N GLY A 72 -24.25 -0.28 -12.25
CA GLY A 72 -22.85 -0.14 -12.67
C GLY A 72 -22.27 -1.47 -13.18
N TRP A 73 -21.31 -1.39 -14.12
CA TRP A 73 -20.72 -2.58 -14.76
C TRP A 73 -19.79 -3.40 -13.85
N MET A 74 -19.39 -2.84 -12.70
CA MET A 74 -18.52 -3.49 -11.72
C MET A 74 -19.16 -3.53 -10.33
N THR A 75 -18.83 -4.58 -9.58
CA THR A 75 -19.11 -4.72 -8.15
C THR A 75 -17.93 -5.42 -7.47
N PHE A 76 -17.97 -5.53 -6.14
CA PHE A 76 -17.05 -6.38 -5.39
C PHE A 76 -17.84 -7.40 -4.58
N ASN A 77 -17.32 -8.62 -4.51
CA ASN A 77 -17.73 -9.58 -3.50
C ASN A 77 -16.76 -9.45 -2.34
N VAL A 78 -17.26 -8.95 -1.21
CA VAL A 78 -16.48 -8.70 0.01
C VAL A 78 -17.00 -9.64 1.08
N TYR A 79 -16.18 -10.59 1.50
CA TYR A 79 -16.48 -11.46 2.64
C TYR A 79 -15.66 -11.01 3.85
N ARG A 80 -16.24 -11.07 5.05
CA ARG A 80 -15.56 -10.93 6.34
C ARG A 80 -15.84 -12.19 7.15
N ASP A 81 -14.78 -12.87 7.57
CA ASP A 81 -14.84 -14.08 8.40
C ASP A 81 -15.82 -15.15 7.85
N GLY A 82 -15.90 -15.24 6.52
CA GLY A 82 -16.79 -16.14 5.76
C GLY A 82 -18.13 -15.53 5.34
N GLN A 83 -18.63 -14.50 6.02
CA GLN A 83 -19.92 -13.86 5.73
C GLN A 83 -19.80 -12.81 4.61
N LEU A 84 -20.73 -12.82 3.64
CA LEU A 84 -20.81 -11.78 2.61
C LEU A 84 -21.28 -10.45 3.22
N LEU A 85 -20.55 -9.37 2.94
CA LEU A 85 -20.87 -8.02 3.40
C LEU A 85 -21.65 -7.23 2.34
N SER A 86 -22.73 -6.57 2.79
CA SER A 86 -23.48 -5.62 1.98
C SER A 86 -22.67 -4.35 1.68
N PRO A 87 -22.78 -3.76 0.47
CA PRO A 87 -22.25 -2.43 0.19
C PRO A 87 -22.91 -1.37 1.08
N ARG A 88 -22.17 -0.31 1.42
CA ARG A 88 -22.68 0.89 2.13
C ARG A 88 -23.73 1.68 1.34
N SER A 89 -23.84 1.46 0.03
CA SER A 89 -24.78 2.13 -0.86
C SER A 89 -25.02 1.28 -2.10
N ILE A 90 -26.30 1.11 -2.47
CA ILE A 90 -26.76 0.31 -3.60
C ILE A 90 -27.04 1.26 -4.79
N GLY A 91 -25.97 1.74 -5.44
CA GLY A 91 -26.06 2.71 -6.52
C GLY A 91 -24.90 2.60 -7.52
N GLY A 92 -25.14 2.97 -8.77
CA GLY A 92 -24.22 2.76 -9.89
C GLY A 92 -22.97 3.64 -9.86
N LYS A 93 -21.98 3.30 -9.02
CA LYS A 93 -20.67 3.99 -8.93
C LYS A 93 -19.72 3.72 -10.10
N PHE A 94 -20.14 2.94 -11.08
CA PHE A 94 -19.36 2.52 -12.25
C PHE A 94 -20.23 2.68 -13.50
N GLU A 95 -20.36 3.92 -13.95
CA GLU A 95 -21.17 4.33 -15.10
C GLU A 95 -20.80 3.59 -16.38
N THR A 96 -21.79 3.45 -17.27
CA THR A 96 -21.64 2.75 -18.55
C THR A 96 -20.56 3.40 -19.41
N MET A 97 -19.67 2.60 -20.00
CA MET A 97 -18.58 3.10 -20.84
C MET A 97 -18.19 2.15 -21.97
N LEU A 98 -17.60 2.70 -23.04
CA LEU A 98 -17.00 1.93 -24.12
C LEU A 98 -15.57 1.49 -23.76
N LEU A 99 -15.29 0.19 -23.86
CA LEU A 99 -13.95 -0.40 -23.78
C LEU A 99 -13.60 -1.04 -25.13
N LYS A 100 -12.74 -0.36 -25.89
CA LYS A 100 -12.35 -0.81 -27.23
C LYS A 100 -11.67 -2.18 -27.25
N SER A 101 -11.78 -2.90 -28.36
CA SER A 101 -11.10 -4.17 -28.60
C SER A 101 -9.60 -4.08 -28.33
N GLY A 102 -9.04 -5.09 -27.66
CA GLY A 102 -7.62 -5.17 -27.30
C GLY A 102 -7.14 -4.13 -26.27
N ARG A 103 -8.01 -3.25 -25.77
CA ARG A 103 -7.67 -2.23 -24.76
C ARG A 103 -8.03 -2.68 -23.36
N SER A 104 -7.45 -1.97 -22.39
CA SER A 104 -7.78 -2.14 -20.97
C SER A 104 -8.06 -0.80 -20.29
N ILE A 105 -8.75 -0.87 -19.16
CA ILE A 105 -8.94 0.27 -18.26
C ILE A 105 -8.55 -0.14 -16.84
N THR A 106 -7.81 0.74 -16.16
CA THR A 106 -7.53 0.63 -14.73
C THR A 106 -8.34 1.68 -13.96
N LYS A 107 -9.10 1.25 -12.96
CA LYS A 107 -9.77 2.14 -12.00
C LYS A 107 -9.07 2.01 -10.64
N LYS A 108 -8.95 3.13 -9.90
CA LYS A 108 -8.53 3.15 -8.49
C LYS A 108 -9.77 3.34 -7.62
N ILE A 109 -10.03 2.42 -6.69
CA ILE A 109 -11.24 2.39 -5.88
C ILE A 109 -10.88 2.29 -4.40
N ASP A 110 -11.27 3.28 -3.61
CA ASP A 110 -11.23 3.19 -2.14
C ASP A 110 -12.39 2.33 -1.64
N LEU A 111 -12.09 1.10 -1.22
CA LEU A 111 -13.09 0.12 -0.80
C LEU A 111 -13.83 0.55 0.48
N ASN A 112 -13.23 1.38 1.32
CA ASN A 112 -13.85 1.87 2.57
C ASN A 112 -15.10 2.72 2.29
N LYS A 113 -15.13 3.42 1.14
CA LYS A 113 -16.28 4.20 0.64
C LYS A 113 -17.38 3.33 0.03
N LEU A 114 -17.10 2.05 -0.20
CA LEU A 114 -18.01 1.10 -0.85
C LEU A 114 -18.56 0.07 0.14
N TYR A 115 -17.74 -0.45 1.06
CA TYR A 115 -18.06 -1.56 1.96
C TYR A 115 -17.55 -1.28 3.39
N PRO A 116 -18.09 -1.94 4.42
CA PRO A 116 -17.56 -1.90 5.79
C PRO A 116 -16.29 -2.77 5.96
N VAL A 117 -15.22 -2.37 5.27
CA VAL A 117 -13.87 -3.02 5.32
C VAL A 117 -12.92 -2.37 6.32
N SER A 118 -13.44 -1.59 7.27
CA SER A 118 -12.63 -0.84 8.25
C SER A 118 -12.55 -1.52 9.62
N ASP A 119 -13.38 -2.52 9.87
CA ASP A 119 -13.50 -3.20 11.15
C ASP A 119 -12.45 -4.31 11.29
N TYR A 120 -12.18 -4.74 12.52
CA TYR A 120 -11.31 -5.89 12.79
C TYR A 120 -11.87 -7.20 12.16
N GLY A 121 -11.04 -7.95 11.43
CA GLY A 121 -11.40 -9.26 10.89
C GLY A 121 -10.55 -9.70 9.70
N SER A 122 -10.80 -10.92 9.21
CA SER A 122 -10.19 -11.44 7.99
C SER A 122 -11.15 -11.30 6.81
N TYR A 123 -10.69 -10.66 5.74
CA TYR A 123 -11.47 -10.33 4.56
C TYR A 123 -11.01 -11.13 3.35
N ALA A 124 -11.96 -11.58 2.53
CA ALA A 124 -11.70 -12.11 1.20
C ALA A 124 -12.46 -11.27 0.16
N ILE A 125 -11.72 -10.65 -0.77
CA ILE A 125 -12.27 -9.65 -1.69
C ILE A 125 -11.94 -10.06 -3.13
N ASN A 126 -12.91 -9.96 -4.04
CA ASN A 126 -12.66 -9.95 -5.48
C ASN A 126 -13.49 -8.86 -6.17
N ALA A 127 -12.97 -8.31 -7.26
CA ALA A 127 -13.77 -7.53 -8.19
C ALA A 127 -14.59 -8.50 -9.08
N SER A 128 -15.77 -8.08 -9.50
CA SER A 128 -16.62 -8.78 -10.46
C SER A 128 -17.17 -7.78 -11.47
N VAL A 129 -16.98 -8.05 -12.75
CA VAL A 129 -17.40 -7.21 -13.87
C VAL A 129 -18.44 -7.96 -14.68
N TYR A 130 -19.56 -7.29 -14.95
CA TYR A 130 -20.60 -7.81 -15.83
C TYR A 130 -20.14 -7.73 -17.29
N PHE A 131 -20.37 -8.80 -18.05
CA PHE A 131 -20.09 -8.89 -19.48
C PHE A 131 -21.40 -9.00 -20.25
N PRO A 132 -21.94 -7.87 -20.79
CA PRO A 132 -23.27 -7.85 -21.41
C PRO A 132 -23.51 -8.87 -22.54
N PRO A 133 -22.55 -9.18 -23.44
CA PRO A 133 -22.78 -10.11 -24.55
C PRO A 133 -23.23 -11.51 -24.12
N GLN A 134 -22.68 -12.03 -23.01
CA GLN A 134 -23.06 -13.34 -22.46
C GLN A 134 -24.00 -13.22 -21.24
N ARG A 135 -24.25 -12.00 -20.74
CA ARG A 135 -24.98 -11.71 -19.50
C ARG A 135 -24.37 -12.36 -18.24
N THR A 136 -23.07 -12.66 -18.26
CA THR A 136 -22.30 -13.31 -17.19
C THR A 136 -21.45 -12.31 -16.40
N TYR A 137 -20.80 -12.77 -15.33
CA TYR A 137 -19.79 -12.00 -14.58
C TYR A 137 -18.42 -12.65 -14.68
N PHE A 138 -17.40 -11.86 -15.03
CA PHE A 138 -16.00 -12.24 -14.93
C PHE A 138 -15.42 -11.65 -13.64
N SER A 139 -14.63 -12.42 -12.89
CA SER A 139 -14.15 -12.01 -11.57
C SER A 139 -12.63 -12.10 -11.46
N SER A 140 -12.04 -11.21 -10.68
CA SER A 140 -10.62 -11.31 -10.32
C SER A 140 -10.37 -12.52 -9.42
N LYS A 141 -9.09 -12.91 -9.30
CA LYS A 141 -8.64 -13.75 -8.18
C LYS A 141 -9.05 -13.09 -6.85
N LYS A 142 -9.43 -13.91 -5.86
CA LYS A 142 -9.71 -13.44 -4.49
C LYS A 142 -8.40 -13.03 -3.80
N ILE A 143 -8.36 -11.83 -3.24
CA ILE A 143 -7.28 -11.38 -2.36
C ILE A 143 -7.75 -11.55 -0.91
N ARG A 144 -6.92 -12.19 -0.08
CA ARG A 144 -7.10 -12.23 1.38
C ARG A 144 -6.41 -11.05 2.03
N VAL A 145 -7.10 -10.42 2.97
CA VAL A 145 -6.68 -9.20 3.66
C VAL A 145 -7.04 -9.33 5.13
N ASN A 146 -6.13 -8.99 6.04
CA ASN A 146 -6.41 -8.88 7.47
C ASN A 146 -6.50 -7.41 7.87
N VAL A 147 -7.52 -7.06 8.64
CA VAL A 147 -7.65 -5.75 9.27
C VAL A 147 -7.53 -5.94 10.78
N ALA A 148 -6.53 -5.31 11.39
CA ALA A 148 -6.33 -5.29 12.84
C ALA A 148 -6.60 -3.88 13.38
N ASP A 149 -6.94 -3.73 14.67
CA ASP A 149 -6.81 -2.44 15.35
C ASP A 149 -5.60 -2.45 16.28
N ALA A 150 -5.10 -1.27 16.64
CA ALA A 150 -3.92 -1.12 17.49
C ALA A 150 -4.19 -0.12 18.62
N ARG A 151 -3.67 -0.40 19.81
CA ARG A 151 -3.75 0.52 20.94
C ARG A 151 -2.91 1.77 20.65
N ALA A 152 -3.52 2.95 20.75
CA ALA A 152 -2.78 4.20 20.68
C ALA A 152 -1.91 4.40 21.93
N PHE A 153 -0.63 4.72 21.73
CA PHE A 153 0.33 5.03 22.79
C PHE A 153 0.39 6.54 23.11
N TRP A 154 -0.14 7.38 22.22
CA TRP A 154 -0.27 8.82 22.39
C TRP A 154 -1.60 9.29 21.79
N LYS A 155 -2.24 10.29 22.43
CA LYS A 155 -3.48 10.93 21.97
C LYS A 155 -3.47 12.39 22.42
N GLN A 156 -3.98 13.29 21.59
CA GLN A 156 -4.26 14.68 21.99
C GLN A 156 -5.50 15.19 21.26
N SER A 157 -6.40 15.82 22.02
CA SER A 157 -7.61 16.46 21.50
C SER A 157 -7.37 17.94 21.24
N PHE A 158 -8.05 18.50 20.24
CA PHE A 158 -7.96 19.90 19.85
C PHE A 158 -9.29 20.39 19.27
N GLY A 159 -9.52 21.71 19.34
CA GLY A 159 -10.66 22.36 18.72
C GLY A 159 -10.32 22.81 17.29
N VAL A 160 -11.27 22.65 16.37
CA VAL A 160 -11.21 23.19 15.01
C VAL A 160 -12.41 24.11 14.81
N SER A 161 -12.14 25.42 14.72
CA SER A 161 -13.13 26.40 14.25
C SER A 161 -13.34 26.23 12.75
N GLN A 162 -14.58 26.28 12.30
CA GLN A 162 -14.94 26.19 10.88
C GLN A 162 -15.55 27.51 10.35
N GLY A 163 -15.28 28.63 11.02
CA GLY A 163 -15.87 29.94 10.77
C GLY A 163 -16.51 30.52 12.05
N ARG A 164 -16.93 31.79 12.01
CA ARG A 164 -17.54 32.48 13.15
C ARG A 164 -18.89 31.87 13.56
N ASP A 165 -19.68 31.41 12.58
CA ASP A 165 -21.07 30.96 12.80
C ASP A 165 -21.22 29.43 12.88
N LYS A 166 -20.12 28.69 13.07
CA LYS A 166 -20.15 27.22 13.20
C LYS A 166 -19.66 26.79 14.58
N LEU A 167 -20.41 25.89 15.21
CA LEU A 167 -20.02 25.24 16.47
C LEU A 167 -18.62 24.63 16.35
N ALA A 168 -17.81 24.83 17.39
CA ALA A 168 -16.45 24.30 17.44
C ALA A 168 -16.45 22.77 17.33
N SER A 169 -15.81 22.24 16.29
CA SER A 169 -15.67 20.80 16.09
C SER A 169 -14.45 20.28 16.85
N PHE A 170 -14.63 19.31 17.73
CA PHE A 170 -13.54 18.73 18.52
C PHE A 170 -13.02 17.46 17.87
N ARG A 171 -11.71 17.42 17.60
CA ARG A 171 -11.03 16.30 16.97
C ARG A 171 -9.90 15.79 17.88
N GLN A 172 -9.47 14.56 17.62
CA GLN A 172 -8.40 13.92 18.36
C GLN A 172 -7.47 13.21 17.39
N PHE A 173 -6.18 13.58 17.44
CA PHE A 173 -5.12 12.76 16.88
C PHE A 173 -4.77 11.63 17.85
N SER A 174 -4.43 10.47 17.29
CA SER A 174 -3.87 9.35 18.03
C SER A 174 -2.77 8.67 17.21
N LEU A 175 -1.72 8.20 17.91
CA LEU A 175 -0.59 7.51 17.31
C LEU A 175 -0.55 6.05 17.75
N HIS A 176 -0.34 5.17 16.77
CA HIS A 176 -0.44 3.72 16.90
C HIS A 176 0.80 3.05 16.30
N GLU A 177 1.31 1.99 16.93
CA GLU A 177 2.28 1.09 16.31
C GLU A 177 1.52 -0.06 15.63
N HIS A 178 1.81 -0.34 14.36
CA HIS A 178 1.25 -1.50 13.66
C HIS A 178 2.26 -2.08 12.66
N ARG A 179 2.35 -3.41 12.60
CA ARG A 179 3.10 -4.16 11.60
C ARG A 179 2.15 -4.51 10.47
N GLY A 180 2.30 -3.81 9.34
CA GLY A 180 1.58 -4.12 8.10
C GLY A 180 2.23 -5.30 7.38
N ASN A 181 2.42 -5.22 6.07
CA ASN A 181 3.09 -6.26 5.28
C ASN A 181 4.62 -6.36 5.49
N SER A 182 5.22 -5.57 6.37
CA SER A 182 6.66 -5.60 6.65
C SER A 182 6.93 -6.25 8.01
N SER A 183 8.09 -6.90 8.15
CA SER A 183 8.64 -7.32 9.44
C SER A 183 8.91 -6.13 10.38
N ASN A 184 9.13 -4.93 9.83
CA ASN A 184 9.31 -3.72 10.61
C ASN A 184 7.96 -3.12 11.01
N SER A 185 7.87 -2.67 12.27
CA SER A 185 6.78 -1.82 12.72
C SER A 185 6.74 -0.50 11.92
N ALA A 186 5.54 0.03 11.74
CA ALA A 186 5.29 1.35 11.20
C ALA A 186 4.46 2.18 12.18
N LEU A 187 4.68 3.49 12.16
CA LEU A 187 3.95 4.46 12.97
C LEU A 187 2.73 4.93 12.18
N TYR A 188 1.54 4.81 12.75
CA TYR A 188 0.30 5.25 12.14
C TYR A 188 -0.29 6.43 12.89
N VAL A 189 -0.87 7.37 12.16
CA VAL A 189 -1.76 8.40 12.69
C VAL A 189 -3.21 8.01 12.41
N ARG A 190 -4.09 8.27 13.38
CA ARG A 190 -5.55 8.28 13.19
C ARG A 190 -6.09 9.63 13.67
N LEU A 191 -6.90 10.28 12.84
CA LEU A 191 -7.65 11.48 13.21
C LEU A 191 -9.13 11.12 13.29
N ARG A 192 -9.76 11.39 14.43
CA ARG A 192 -11.19 11.13 14.66
C ARG A 192 -11.87 12.32 15.33
N GLU A 193 -13.19 12.36 15.25
CA GLU A 193 -14.02 13.22 16.07
C GLU A 193 -13.97 12.76 17.55
N THR A 194 -14.02 13.70 18.50
CA THR A 194 -13.87 13.39 19.92
C THR A 194 -15.14 12.78 20.54
N LYS A 195 -16.33 13.16 20.06
CA LYS A 195 -17.64 12.72 20.58
C LYS A 195 -18.48 11.90 19.58
N GLY A 196 -17.94 11.62 18.39
CA GLY A 196 -18.66 10.93 17.32
C GLY A 196 -17.90 9.70 16.80
N THR A 197 -18.53 8.98 15.87
CA THR A 197 -17.95 7.79 15.21
C THR A 197 -17.10 8.13 13.98
N LYS A 198 -17.05 9.41 13.59
CA LYS A 198 -16.36 9.85 12.38
C LYS A 198 -14.83 9.75 12.52
N VAL A 199 -14.23 8.88 11.71
CA VAL A 199 -12.77 8.85 11.48
C VAL A 199 -12.48 9.59 10.18
N TYR A 200 -11.64 10.62 10.25
CA TYR A 200 -11.26 11.46 9.10
C TYR A 200 -10.18 10.78 8.26
N CYS A 201 -9.17 10.20 8.91
CA CYS A 201 -8.10 9.47 8.26
C CYS A 201 -7.46 8.44 9.20
N THR A 202 -6.93 7.35 8.64
CA THR A 202 -5.87 6.54 9.26
C THR A 202 -4.85 6.20 8.19
N PHE A 203 -3.55 6.43 8.43
CA PHE A 203 -2.46 6.09 7.50
C PHE A 203 -1.09 6.02 8.20
N SER A 204 -0.12 5.42 7.52
CA SER A 204 1.26 5.30 8.00
C SER A 204 2.07 6.58 7.79
N LEU A 205 2.78 7.03 8.82
CA LEU A 205 3.79 8.11 8.76
C LEU A 205 5.17 7.61 8.30
N GLY A 206 5.39 6.29 8.34
CA GLY A 206 6.64 5.65 7.94
C GLY A 206 7.04 4.46 8.82
N ARG A 207 8.24 3.91 8.53
CA ARG A 207 8.91 2.90 9.36
C ARG A 207 9.15 3.46 10.77
N PHE A 208 8.98 2.63 11.79
CA PHE A 208 9.16 3.03 13.19
C PHE A 208 10.04 2.04 13.94
N ILE A 209 11.05 2.56 14.65
CA ILE A 209 11.90 1.80 15.56
C ILE A 209 11.67 2.29 16.99
N ASN A 210 11.08 1.44 17.82
CA ASN A 210 10.71 1.74 19.20
C ASN A 210 11.89 1.60 20.19
N VAL A 211 13.04 2.19 19.84
CA VAL A 211 14.24 2.30 20.71
C VAL A 211 14.19 3.59 21.54
N ARG A 212 13.43 4.59 21.08
CA ARG A 212 13.13 5.85 21.76
C ARG A 212 11.65 6.16 21.57
N LYS A 213 11.00 6.64 22.63
CA LYS A 213 9.59 7.06 22.57
C LYS A 213 9.44 8.22 21.56
N PRO A 214 8.54 8.15 20.57
CA PRO A 214 8.25 9.27 19.68
C PRO A 214 7.84 10.53 20.46
N GLN A 215 8.28 11.68 19.99
CA GLN A 215 7.76 12.96 20.43
C GLN A 215 6.62 13.37 19.50
N ALA A 216 5.48 13.77 20.06
CA ALA A 216 4.33 14.20 19.30
C ALA A 216 3.66 15.38 20.01
N THR A 217 3.30 16.40 19.24
CA THR A 217 2.62 17.59 19.72
C THR A 217 1.79 18.24 18.61
N ILE A 218 0.90 19.16 18.97
CA ILE A 218 0.06 19.93 18.06
C ILE A 218 0.53 21.39 18.11
N ASP A 219 0.71 22.03 16.96
CA ASP A 219 1.10 23.45 16.87
C ASP A 219 -0.12 24.39 16.92
N SER A 220 0.14 25.70 16.98
CA SER A 220 -0.89 26.75 16.98
C SER A 220 -1.82 26.74 15.75
N GLN A 221 -1.47 26.05 14.67
CA GLN A 221 -2.32 25.84 13.49
C GLN A 221 -3.10 24.50 13.56
N SER A 222 -3.14 23.86 14.72
CA SER A 222 -3.75 22.53 14.94
C SER A 222 -3.16 21.42 14.05
N ARG A 223 -1.88 21.55 13.64
CA ARG A 223 -1.18 20.52 12.88
C ARG A 223 -0.41 19.61 13.82
N LEU A 224 -0.57 18.31 13.65
CA LEU A 224 0.22 17.31 14.35
C LEU A 224 1.66 17.33 13.82
N ASN A 225 2.62 17.37 14.73
CA ASN A 225 4.05 17.24 14.47
C ASN A 225 4.55 15.99 15.23
N VAL A 226 5.23 15.07 14.54
CA VAL A 226 5.69 13.80 15.11
C VAL A 226 7.15 13.52 14.74
N MET A 227 8.04 13.51 15.74
CA MET A 227 9.43 13.10 15.60
C MET A 227 9.60 11.65 16.07
N HIS A 228 10.07 10.77 15.19
CA HIS A 228 10.25 9.35 15.47
C HIS A 228 11.48 8.78 14.76
N MET A 229 12.13 7.79 15.39
CA MET A 229 13.28 7.10 14.81
C MET A 229 12.84 6.11 13.73
N ILE A 230 13.47 6.16 12.56
CA ILE A 230 13.16 5.30 11.40
C ILE A 230 14.28 4.29 11.09
N SER A 231 15.53 4.65 11.38
CA SER A 231 16.71 3.76 11.45
C SER A 231 17.64 4.25 12.56
N PRO A 232 18.67 3.49 12.97
CA PRO A 232 19.65 3.97 13.95
C PRO A 232 20.18 5.36 13.56
N ARG A 233 20.17 6.30 14.52
CA ARG A 233 20.57 7.71 14.36
C ARG A 233 19.83 8.51 13.28
N LEU A 234 18.72 8.01 12.72
CA LEU A 234 17.92 8.70 11.70
C LEU A 234 16.47 8.84 12.14
N TYR A 235 15.99 10.08 12.09
CA TYR A 235 14.67 10.47 12.54
C TYR A 235 13.85 11.07 11.39
N SER A 236 12.53 10.89 11.47
CA SER A 236 11.53 11.52 10.61
C SER A 236 10.66 12.44 11.43
N HIS A 237 10.53 13.70 10.99
CA HIS A 237 9.57 14.69 11.45
C HIS A 237 8.39 14.69 10.47
N ALA A 238 7.36 13.92 10.81
CA ALA A 238 6.12 13.85 10.07
C ALA A 238 5.16 14.97 10.49
N ARG A 239 4.41 15.53 9.53
CA ARG A 239 3.39 16.56 9.79
C ARG A 239 2.04 16.20 9.17
N VAL A 240 0.96 16.50 9.90
CA VAL A 240 -0.43 16.22 9.46
C VAL A 240 -1.31 17.42 9.78
N SER A 241 -2.12 17.89 8.82
CA SER A 241 -3.07 18.99 9.03
C SER A 241 -4.23 18.59 9.93
N SER A 242 -4.92 19.58 10.50
CA SER A 242 -6.17 19.42 11.26
C SER A 242 -7.29 18.70 10.51
N GLU A 243 -7.22 18.65 9.17
CA GLU A 243 -8.14 17.92 8.29
C GLU A 243 -7.69 16.49 7.94
N GLY A 244 -6.53 16.06 8.43
CA GLY A 244 -5.99 14.71 8.20
C GLY A 244 -5.14 14.57 6.93
N THR A 245 -4.82 15.67 6.24
CA THR A 245 -3.91 15.66 5.10
C THR A 245 -2.46 15.53 5.57
N PHE A 246 -1.72 14.59 5.00
CA PHE A 246 -0.28 14.46 5.25
C PHE A 246 0.49 15.62 4.59
N LEU A 247 1.37 16.27 5.35
CA LEU A 247 2.13 17.46 4.94
C LEU A 247 3.62 17.16 4.68
N GLY A 248 3.95 15.88 4.49
CA GLY A 248 5.30 15.38 4.24
C GLY A 248 6.13 15.13 5.50
N ASN A 249 7.35 14.63 5.26
CA ASN A 249 8.39 14.38 6.26
C ASN A 249 9.60 15.28 6.00
N TYR A 250 10.22 15.78 7.06
CA TYR A 250 11.64 16.16 7.05
C TYR A 250 12.45 15.08 7.77
N TYR A 251 13.71 14.88 7.39
CA TYR A 251 14.58 13.89 8.02
C TYR A 251 15.75 14.55 8.73
N TYR A 252 16.22 13.93 9.80
CA TYR A 252 17.31 14.45 10.62
C TYR A 252 18.20 13.33 11.13
N ARG A 253 19.52 13.55 11.13
CA ARG A 253 20.53 12.65 11.72
C ARG A 253 20.92 13.11 13.12
N GLU A 254 21.13 12.16 14.01
CA GLU A 254 21.66 12.36 15.37
C GLU A 254 23.19 12.44 15.35
N THR A 255 23.77 13.52 15.90
CA THR A 255 25.22 13.74 16.00
C THR A 255 25.80 12.95 17.18
N ALA A 256 27.06 13.17 17.56
CA ALA A 256 27.58 12.60 18.81
C ALA A 256 26.94 13.27 20.04
N ASP A 257 26.71 14.57 19.94
CA ASP A 257 26.39 15.46 21.07
C ASP A 257 24.90 15.81 21.15
N THR A 258 24.19 15.76 20.02
CA THR A 258 22.80 16.22 19.92
C THR A 258 21.91 15.29 19.10
N ARG A 259 20.64 15.23 19.49
CA ARG A 259 19.60 14.43 18.82
C ARG A 259 18.44 15.34 18.38
N PRO A 260 17.79 15.05 17.24
CA PRO A 260 16.61 15.77 16.79
C PRO A 260 15.48 15.64 17.81
N SER A 261 14.91 16.77 18.23
CA SER A 261 13.78 16.81 19.15
C SER A 261 12.83 17.96 18.85
N LEU A 262 11.54 17.78 19.16
CA LEU A 262 10.51 18.81 19.01
C LEU A 262 10.48 19.71 20.25
N VAL A 263 10.53 21.01 20.03
CA VAL A 263 10.24 22.05 21.02
C VAL A 263 9.13 22.95 20.50
N ILE A 264 8.36 23.54 21.42
CA ILE A 264 7.30 24.51 21.11
C ILE A 264 7.79 25.85 21.66
N ASP A 265 7.74 26.90 20.84
CA ASP A 265 8.04 28.26 21.31
C ASP A 265 6.82 28.97 21.91
N SER A 266 7.02 30.19 22.39
CA SER A 266 5.96 31.02 23.00
C SER A 266 4.83 31.40 22.02
N ALA A 267 5.04 31.27 20.71
CA ALA A 267 4.00 31.48 19.69
C ALA A 267 3.25 30.18 19.31
N GLY A 268 3.53 29.07 20.02
CA GLY A 268 2.95 27.75 19.73
C GLY A 268 3.50 27.11 18.45
N ILE A 269 4.62 27.60 17.91
CA ILE A 269 5.24 27.05 16.71
C ILE A 269 6.16 25.90 17.13
N VAL A 270 6.01 24.75 16.46
CA VAL A 270 6.88 23.60 16.67
C VAL A 270 8.15 23.74 15.83
N LYS A 271 9.30 23.66 16.49
CA LYS A 271 10.65 23.70 15.90
C LYS A 271 11.39 22.40 16.23
N VAL A 272 12.35 22.04 15.36
CA VAL A 272 13.29 20.94 15.63
C VAL A 272 14.59 21.54 16.17
N VAL A 273 15.08 20.99 17.28
CA VAL A 273 16.39 21.33 17.86
C VAL A 273 17.25 20.07 18.02
N GLY A 274 18.56 20.24 17.84
CA GLY A 274 19.54 19.16 17.85
C GLY A 274 19.53 18.31 16.57
N GLY A 275 20.62 17.58 16.35
CA GLY A 275 20.87 16.84 15.13
C GLY A 275 21.13 17.74 13.90
N ILE A 276 21.28 17.10 12.73
CA ILE A 276 21.55 17.76 11.46
C ILE A 276 20.45 17.37 10.46
N ALA A 277 19.94 18.33 9.69
CA ALA A 277 18.96 18.06 8.64
C ALA A 277 19.53 17.09 7.59
N TYR A 278 18.72 16.12 7.17
CA TYR A 278 19.10 15.10 6.20
C TYR A 278 18.12 15.11 5.02
N ASP A 279 18.69 15.05 3.82
CA ASP A 279 17.95 14.88 2.59
C ASP A 279 18.24 13.48 2.03
N PRO A 280 17.24 12.57 1.98
CA PRO A 280 17.43 11.22 1.45
C PRO A 280 17.59 11.17 -0.07
N THR A 281 17.38 12.29 -0.78
CA THR A 281 17.51 12.38 -2.25
C THR A 281 18.88 12.86 -2.69
N LYS A 282 19.67 13.48 -1.80
CA LYS A 282 21.05 13.85 -2.10
C LYS A 282 21.94 12.62 -2.13
N PRO A 283 22.89 12.52 -3.09
CA PRO A 283 23.93 11.51 -3.04
C PRO A 283 24.66 11.56 -1.67
N PRO A 284 25.10 10.41 -1.13
CA PRO A 284 25.96 10.44 0.05
C PRO A 284 27.21 11.24 -0.29
N GLU A 285 27.53 12.24 0.55
CA GLU A 285 28.80 12.96 0.47
C GLU A 285 29.93 11.94 0.39
N GLN A 286 30.83 12.13 -0.58
CA GLN A 286 32.04 11.33 -0.64
C GLN A 286 32.80 11.59 0.66
N LYS A 287 32.80 10.60 1.56
CA LYS A 287 33.75 10.60 2.67
C LYS A 287 35.13 10.78 2.05
N GLU A 288 35.85 11.80 2.51
CA GLU A 288 37.26 11.96 2.16
C GLU A 288 37.92 10.60 2.36
N LYS A 289 38.51 10.06 1.28
CA LYS A 289 39.23 8.80 1.38
C LYS A 289 40.30 9.00 2.46
N PRO A 290 40.41 8.12 3.47
CA PRO A 290 41.56 8.20 4.37
C PRO A 290 42.82 8.17 3.49
N ARG A 291 43.74 9.10 3.74
CA ARG A 291 44.96 9.24 2.93
C ARG A 291 45.64 7.89 2.81
N SER A 292 46.12 7.57 1.61
CA SER A 292 46.83 6.32 1.38
C SER A 292 48.06 6.29 2.27
N ALA A 293 48.44 5.12 2.80
CA ALA A 293 49.71 4.97 3.51
C ALA A 293 50.94 5.28 2.63
N SER A 294 50.75 5.39 1.31
CA SER A 294 51.76 5.82 0.33
C SER A 294 51.74 7.32 0.00
N GLU A 295 50.79 8.10 0.52
CA GLU A 295 50.79 9.57 0.34
C GLU A 295 51.76 10.20 1.34
N LEU A 296 52.87 10.75 0.83
CA LEU A 296 53.84 11.46 1.66
C LEU A 296 53.19 12.67 2.37
N PRO A 297 53.62 13.00 3.60
CA PRO A 297 53.26 14.24 4.26
C PRO A 297 53.57 15.46 3.39
N PRO A 298 52.70 16.49 3.38
CA PRO A 298 52.99 17.74 2.66
C PRO A 298 54.31 18.35 3.14
N GLY A 299 55.25 18.55 2.21
CA GLY A 299 56.56 19.17 2.49
C GLY A 299 57.78 18.26 2.33
N LEU A 300 57.61 16.96 2.07
CA LEU A 300 58.72 16.07 1.71
C LEU A 300 58.88 15.99 0.18
N ILE A 301 59.99 16.54 -0.31
CA ILE A 301 60.43 16.40 -1.71
C ILE A 301 60.98 14.97 -1.91
N SER A 302 60.63 14.31 -3.00
CA SER A 302 61.29 13.05 -3.39
C SER A 302 62.69 13.34 -3.93
N ASN A 303 63.70 12.70 -3.35
CA ASN A 303 65.03 12.56 -3.97
C ASN A 303 64.97 11.61 -5.18
#